data_AF-A0A3N2Q556-F1
#
_entry.id   AF-A0A3N2Q556-F1
#
_cell.length_a   1.000
_cell.length_b   1.000
_cell.length_c   1.000
_cell.angle_alpha   90.00
_cell.angle_beta   90.00
_cell.angle_gamma   90.00
#
_symmetry.space_group_name_H-M   'P 1'
#
loop_
_entity.id
_entity.type
_entity.pdbx_description
1 polymer ?
#
loop_
_entity_poly.entity_id
_entity_poly.type
_entity_poly.pdbx_seq_one_letter_code
_entity_poly.pdbx_strand_id
1 'polypeptide(L)'
;MASAAASAVALVEAAKKAAAARAVANHLLPSHRHVGIGSGSTVVHVVDAIAAQGPSFWGNMTFYPTGSQSKGLIRAVGLRLCHLDERPVVPETGRLVELDVAFDGADEVDDELNCIKGGGACLLQEKLVAVAAKKFVVVADYRKLSPRLCTKWKAIPIEVLPMAAPDVVDRLTALGALQPTVRPGTPGKAGEVVTDNGMWIIDAPFPPLLLDKELASAGITTGRDAGGNWGVSALADELLRIPGIVEVGLFYGLDGAQAATLGKSGLAQKPVAAYFGMEDGSVQTKVVE
;
A
#
# COMPACT_ATOMS: atom_id res chain seq x y z
N MET A 1 -10.15 -31.38 9.30
CA MET A 1 -8.99 -30.49 9.14
C MET A 1 -8.93 -29.88 7.74
N ALA A 2 -8.84 -30.68 6.66
CA ALA A 2 -8.77 -30.15 5.28
C ALA A 2 -10.03 -29.37 4.83
N SER A 3 -11.25 -29.78 5.21
CA SER A 3 -12.48 -29.08 4.81
C SER A 3 -12.66 -27.71 5.50
N ALA A 4 -12.22 -27.57 6.74
CA ALA A 4 -12.28 -26.31 7.48
C ALA A 4 -11.28 -25.28 6.93
N ALA A 5 -10.07 -25.72 6.55
CA ALA A 5 -9.08 -24.88 5.89
C ALA A 5 -9.57 -24.40 4.50
N ALA A 6 -10.18 -25.29 3.71
CA ALA A 6 -10.78 -24.93 2.43
C ALA A 6 -11.93 -23.91 2.59
N SER A 7 -12.76 -24.07 3.63
CA SER A 7 -13.83 -23.12 3.97
C SER A 7 -13.30 -21.74 4.35
N ALA A 8 -12.19 -21.67 5.11
CA ALA A 8 -11.58 -20.41 5.51
C ALA A 8 -10.96 -19.66 4.32
N VAL A 9 -10.30 -20.37 3.40
CA VAL A 9 -9.74 -19.78 2.17
C VAL A 9 -10.86 -19.22 1.28
N ALA A 10 -11.94 -19.98 1.08
CA ALA A 10 -13.07 -19.53 0.29
C ALA A 10 -13.73 -18.26 0.85
N LEU A 11 -13.85 -18.18 2.18
CA LEU A 11 -14.41 -17.02 2.87
C LEU A 11 -13.53 -15.76 2.70
N VAL A 12 -12.20 -15.91 2.80
CA VAL A 12 -11.26 -14.81 2.55
C VAL A 12 -11.35 -14.30 1.11
N GLU A 13 -11.42 -15.21 0.13
CA GLU A 13 -11.54 -14.81 -1.28
C GLU A 13 -12.88 -14.13 -1.58
N ALA A 14 -13.98 -14.60 -0.99
CA ALA A 14 -15.28 -13.94 -1.09
C ALA A 14 -15.25 -12.52 -0.49
N ALA A 15 -14.61 -12.35 0.66
CA ALA A 15 -14.42 -11.05 1.31
C ALA A 15 -13.61 -10.09 0.41
N LYS A 16 -12.47 -10.53 -0.12
CA LYS A 16 -11.66 -9.73 -1.06
C LYS A 16 -12.47 -9.28 -2.27
N LYS A 17 -13.26 -10.19 -2.86
CA LYS A 17 -14.11 -9.91 -4.01
C LYS A 17 -15.19 -8.88 -3.69
N ALA A 18 -15.87 -9.01 -2.54
CA ALA A 18 -16.90 -8.07 -2.10
C ALA A 18 -16.33 -6.66 -1.89
N ALA A 19 -15.18 -6.55 -1.22
CA ALA A 19 -14.48 -5.29 -1.02
C ALA A 19 -14.08 -4.64 -2.34
N ALA A 20 -13.50 -5.41 -3.25
CA ALA A 20 -13.05 -4.93 -4.56
C ALA A 20 -14.22 -4.39 -5.40
N ALA A 21 -15.31 -5.16 -5.49
CA ALA A 21 -16.51 -4.74 -6.21
C ALA A 21 -17.08 -3.43 -5.67
N ARG A 22 -17.17 -3.29 -4.33
CA ARG A 22 -17.66 -2.07 -3.69
C ARG A 22 -16.74 -0.89 -3.91
N ALA A 23 -15.43 -1.06 -3.75
CA ALA A 23 -14.44 -0.01 -3.94
C ALA A 23 -14.45 0.52 -5.38
N VAL A 24 -14.46 -0.38 -6.38
CA VAL A 24 -14.53 0.00 -7.80
C VAL A 24 -15.82 0.73 -8.10
N ALA A 25 -16.97 0.23 -7.64
CA ALA A 25 -18.26 0.89 -7.86
C ALA A 25 -18.32 2.31 -7.26
N ASN A 26 -17.69 2.53 -6.12
CA ASN A 26 -17.72 3.82 -5.42
C ASN A 26 -16.69 4.83 -5.95
N HIS A 27 -15.54 4.36 -6.47
CA HIS A 27 -14.39 5.23 -6.76
C HIS A 27 -13.90 5.23 -8.21
N LEU A 28 -14.37 4.32 -9.06
CA LEU A 28 -14.06 4.37 -10.50
C LEU A 28 -15.24 4.96 -11.27
N LEU A 29 -15.01 6.10 -11.91
CA LEU A 29 -16.04 6.82 -12.66
C LEU A 29 -15.80 6.71 -14.18
N PRO A 30 -16.85 6.72 -15.02
CA PRO A 30 -16.70 6.74 -16.49
C PRO A 30 -15.89 7.95 -17.02
N SER A 31 -15.81 9.03 -16.23
CA SER A 31 -15.03 10.22 -16.54
C SER A 31 -13.53 10.06 -16.28
N HIS A 32 -13.11 9.06 -15.50
CA HIS A 32 -11.69 8.81 -15.23
C HIS A 32 -10.96 8.38 -16.50
N ARG A 33 -9.66 8.67 -16.54
CA ARG A 33 -8.77 8.38 -17.68
C ARG A 33 -7.49 7.68 -17.24
N HIS A 34 -7.00 7.94 -16.03
CA HIS A 34 -5.74 7.38 -15.55
C HIS A 34 -5.94 6.66 -14.22
N VAL A 35 -5.70 5.35 -14.20
CA VAL A 35 -6.03 4.47 -13.07
C VAL A 35 -4.83 3.67 -12.60
N GLY A 36 -4.44 3.81 -11.34
CA GLY A 36 -3.39 2.99 -10.72
C GLY A 36 -3.93 1.62 -10.30
N ILE A 37 -3.17 0.56 -10.60
CA ILE A 37 -3.49 -0.82 -10.22
C ILE A 37 -2.36 -1.38 -9.38
N GLY A 38 -2.69 -1.66 -8.13
CA GLY A 38 -1.85 -2.26 -7.11
C GLY A 38 -1.34 -3.66 -7.42
N SER A 39 -0.78 -4.31 -6.39
CA SER A 39 -0.27 -5.68 -6.47
C SER A 39 -0.83 -6.56 -5.34
N GLY A 40 -0.71 -7.87 -5.49
CA GLY A 40 -1.16 -8.84 -4.50
C GLY A 40 -2.55 -9.44 -4.79
N SER A 41 -2.88 -10.45 -3.99
CA SER A 41 -4.05 -11.33 -4.24
C SER A 41 -5.41 -10.61 -4.25
N THR A 42 -5.56 -9.51 -3.51
CA THR A 42 -6.83 -8.75 -3.50
C THR A 42 -7.03 -7.93 -4.76
N VAL A 43 -5.95 -7.44 -5.37
CA VAL A 43 -6.02 -6.58 -6.57
C VAL A 43 -6.48 -7.36 -7.81
N VAL A 44 -6.32 -8.69 -7.83
CA VAL A 44 -6.92 -9.56 -8.86
C VAL A 44 -8.43 -9.27 -8.97
N HIS A 45 -9.12 -9.21 -7.83
CA HIS A 45 -10.57 -8.96 -7.79
C HIS A 45 -10.94 -7.52 -8.18
N VAL A 46 -10.01 -6.56 -8.00
CA VAL A 46 -10.20 -5.18 -8.49
C VAL A 46 -10.17 -5.16 -10.00
N VAL A 47 -9.18 -5.80 -10.62
CA VAL A 47 -9.07 -5.90 -12.08
C VAL A 47 -10.29 -6.62 -12.67
N ASP A 48 -10.74 -7.70 -12.05
CA ASP A 48 -11.96 -8.41 -12.45
C ASP A 48 -13.21 -7.51 -12.38
N ALA A 49 -13.36 -6.74 -11.30
CA ALA A 49 -14.48 -5.81 -11.12
C ALA A 49 -14.47 -4.66 -12.15
N ILE A 50 -13.29 -4.19 -12.56
CA ILE A 50 -13.13 -3.19 -13.63
C ILE A 50 -13.48 -3.82 -14.99
N ALA A 51 -12.94 -5.00 -15.29
CA ALA A 51 -13.19 -5.69 -16.55
C ALA A 51 -14.69 -5.98 -16.74
N ALA A 52 -15.40 -6.34 -15.67
CA ALA A 52 -16.83 -6.59 -15.66
C ALA A 52 -17.71 -5.37 -16.05
N GLN A 53 -17.18 -4.14 -15.97
CA GLN A 53 -17.89 -2.93 -16.43
C GLN A 53 -18.00 -2.87 -17.97
N GLY A 54 -17.14 -3.60 -18.67
CA GLY A 54 -17.11 -3.68 -20.12
C GLY A 54 -16.39 -2.51 -20.83
N PRO A 55 -15.96 -2.71 -22.09
CA PRO A 55 -15.15 -1.73 -22.83
C PRO A 55 -15.82 -0.36 -23.02
N SER A 56 -17.16 -0.28 -23.01
CA SER A 56 -17.89 0.99 -23.08
C SER A 56 -17.62 1.88 -21.87
N PHE A 57 -17.27 1.29 -20.73
CA PHE A 57 -16.92 2.00 -19.50
C PHE A 57 -15.43 2.35 -19.46
N TRP A 58 -14.55 1.37 -19.64
CA TRP A 58 -13.10 1.55 -19.42
C TRP A 58 -12.29 1.81 -20.69
N GLY A 59 -12.88 1.80 -21.89
CA GLY A 59 -12.15 1.85 -23.17
C GLY A 59 -11.31 3.11 -23.40
N ASN A 60 -11.60 4.19 -22.67
CA ASN A 60 -10.84 5.45 -22.68
C ASN A 60 -9.89 5.61 -21.48
N MET A 61 -9.74 4.58 -20.65
CA MET A 61 -8.86 4.56 -19.49
C MET A 61 -7.50 3.97 -19.83
N THR A 62 -6.48 4.41 -19.10
CA THR A 62 -5.10 3.90 -19.12
C THR A 62 -4.74 3.46 -17.71
N PHE A 63 -4.14 2.28 -17.58
CA PHE A 63 -3.89 1.60 -16.32
C PHE A 63 -2.40 1.51 -16.02
N TYR A 64 -2.02 1.88 -14.79
CA TYR A 64 -0.64 2.04 -14.34
C TYR A 64 -0.33 0.99 -13.26
N PRO A 65 0.53 0.01 -13.55
CA PRO A 65 0.79 -1.11 -12.64
C PRO A 65 1.84 -0.78 -11.57
N THR A 66 1.78 -1.49 -10.43
CA THR A 66 2.75 -1.38 -9.33
C THR A 66 3.75 -2.52 -9.22
N GLY A 67 3.91 -3.30 -10.30
CA GLY A 67 4.87 -4.41 -10.33
C GLY A 67 4.57 -5.41 -11.44
N SER A 68 5.39 -6.46 -11.50
CA SER A 68 5.30 -7.50 -12.52
C SER A 68 3.95 -8.25 -12.53
N GLN A 69 3.41 -8.59 -11.35
CA GLN A 69 2.09 -9.23 -11.24
C GLN A 69 0.97 -8.30 -11.76
N SER A 70 0.97 -7.04 -11.32
CA SER A 70 0.00 -6.04 -11.73
C SER A 70 -0.01 -5.83 -13.25
N LYS A 71 1.19 -5.72 -13.87
CA LYS A 71 1.36 -5.67 -15.33
C LYS A 71 0.69 -6.87 -16.02
N GLY A 72 0.88 -8.07 -15.48
CA GLY A 72 0.28 -9.30 -15.98
C GLY A 72 -1.24 -9.28 -15.92
N LEU A 73 -1.82 -8.86 -14.78
CA LEU A 73 -3.27 -8.78 -14.59
C LEU A 73 -3.93 -7.83 -15.59
N ILE A 74 -3.40 -6.61 -15.75
CA ILE A 74 -3.92 -5.61 -16.70
C ILE A 74 -3.92 -6.17 -18.13
N ARG A 75 -2.80 -6.80 -18.55
CA ARG A 75 -2.67 -7.37 -19.90
C ARG A 75 -3.63 -8.54 -20.14
N ALA A 76 -3.81 -9.41 -19.15
CA ALA A 76 -4.63 -10.61 -19.28
C ALA A 76 -6.10 -10.29 -19.60
N VAL A 77 -6.62 -9.16 -19.11
CA VAL A 77 -8.00 -8.72 -19.35
C VAL A 77 -8.14 -7.68 -20.48
N GLY A 78 -7.05 -7.39 -21.22
CA GLY A 78 -7.08 -6.48 -22.37
C GLY A 78 -7.21 -4.99 -22.03
N LEU A 79 -6.92 -4.60 -20.78
CA LEU A 79 -6.90 -3.19 -20.37
C LEU A 79 -5.66 -2.47 -20.92
N ARG A 80 -5.80 -1.20 -21.29
CA ARG A 80 -4.69 -0.39 -21.83
C ARG A 80 -3.66 -0.10 -20.75
N LEU A 81 -2.46 -0.66 -20.87
CA LEU A 81 -1.36 -0.49 -19.93
C LEU A 81 -0.45 0.69 -20.31
N CYS A 82 0.07 1.42 -19.32
CA CYS A 82 1.14 2.41 -19.48
C CYS A 82 2.07 2.39 -18.26
N HIS A 83 3.37 2.59 -18.46
CA HIS A 83 4.30 2.73 -17.34
C HIS A 83 4.20 4.11 -16.68
N LEU A 84 4.58 4.21 -15.41
CA LEU A 84 4.38 5.45 -14.63
C LEU A 84 5.28 6.60 -15.11
N ASP A 85 6.46 6.28 -15.63
CA ASP A 85 7.43 7.19 -16.25
C ASP A 85 7.02 7.64 -17.66
N GLU A 86 6.12 6.90 -18.32
CA GLU A 86 5.55 7.24 -19.62
C GLU A 86 4.28 8.09 -19.53
N ARG A 87 3.97 8.61 -18.34
CA ARG A 87 2.76 9.44 -18.14
C ARG A 87 2.79 10.68 -19.03
N PRO A 88 1.63 11.05 -19.63
CA PRO A 88 1.54 12.26 -20.43
C PRO A 88 1.81 13.50 -19.58
N VAL A 89 2.22 14.57 -20.24
CA VAL A 89 2.46 15.89 -19.64
C VAL A 89 1.28 16.80 -19.97
N VAL A 90 0.81 17.57 -18.99
CA VAL A 90 -0.19 18.63 -19.14
C VAL A 90 0.49 19.82 -19.85
N PRO A 91 0.11 20.17 -21.10
CA PRO A 91 0.82 21.19 -21.89
C PRO A 91 0.92 22.55 -21.20
N GLU A 92 -0.12 22.96 -20.47
CA GLU A 92 -0.21 24.27 -19.84
C GLU A 92 0.72 24.43 -18.63
N THR A 93 1.03 23.32 -17.94
CA THR A 93 1.82 23.35 -16.69
C THR A 93 3.19 22.70 -16.84
N GLY A 94 3.41 21.91 -17.90
CA GLY A 94 4.60 21.08 -18.06
C GLY A 94 4.71 19.94 -17.02
N ARG A 95 3.66 19.69 -16.24
CA ARG A 95 3.64 18.65 -15.19
C ARG A 95 3.08 17.34 -15.72
N LEU A 96 3.55 16.21 -15.17
CA LEU A 96 2.94 14.91 -15.45
C LEU A 96 1.47 14.90 -15.03
N VAL A 97 0.62 14.25 -15.83
CA VAL A 97 -0.78 14.02 -15.51
C VAL A 97 -0.88 13.17 -14.24
N GLU A 98 -1.68 13.63 -13.29
CA GLU A 98 -2.03 12.87 -12.09
C GLU A 98 -3.01 11.74 -12.44
N LEU A 99 -2.87 10.61 -11.76
CA LEU A 99 -3.84 9.52 -11.86
C LEU A 99 -5.13 9.94 -11.14
N ASP A 100 -6.29 9.57 -11.68
CA ASP A 100 -7.57 9.94 -11.07
C ASP A 100 -7.84 9.13 -9.80
N VAL A 101 -7.49 7.84 -9.82
CA VAL A 101 -7.61 6.93 -8.69
C VAL A 101 -6.58 5.81 -8.79
N ALA A 102 -6.05 5.36 -7.67
CA ALA A 102 -5.27 4.13 -7.54
C ALA A 102 -5.97 3.18 -6.57
N PHE A 103 -6.05 1.90 -6.93
CA PHE A 103 -6.57 0.84 -6.07
C PHE A 103 -5.46 -0.14 -5.72
N ASP A 104 -5.29 -0.45 -4.43
CA ASP A 104 -4.28 -1.41 -4.00
C ASP A 104 -4.71 -2.18 -2.74
N GLY A 105 -4.03 -3.27 -2.43
CA GLY A 105 -4.15 -3.97 -1.16
C GLY A 105 -3.30 -3.35 -0.05
N ALA A 106 -3.49 -3.84 1.17
CA ALA A 106 -2.64 -3.56 2.32
C ALA A 106 -2.36 -4.83 3.12
N ASP A 107 -1.21 -4.86 3.81
CA ASP A 107 -0.85 -5.94 4.73
C ASP A 107 -1.47 -5.73 6.12
N GLU A 108 -1.64 -4.47 6.52
CA GLU A 108 -2.38 -4.02 7.70
C GLU A 108 -2.80 -2.56 7.53
N VAL A 109 -3.95 -2.18 8.08
CA VAL A 109 -4.52 -0.82 8.08
C VAL A 109 -4.97 -0.46 9.49
N ASP A 110 -4.56 0.71 9.98
CA ASP A 110 -4.90 1.16 11.33
C ASP A 110 -6.18 2.03 11.41
N ASP A 111 -6.47 2.57 12.60
CA ASP A 111 -7.62 3.44 12.83
C ASP A 111 -7.52 4.84 12.22
N GLU A 112 -6.34 5.26 11.78
CA GLU A 112 -6.10 6.55 11.11
C GLU A 112 -5.84 6.37 9.60
N LEU A 113 -6.16 5.18 9.07
CA LEU A 113 -5.93 4.80 7.68
C LEU A 113 -4.46 4.79 7.25
N ASN A 114 -3.50 4.78 8.19
CA ASN A 114 -2.13 4.42 7.82
C ASN A 114 -2.09 2.93 7.47
N CYS A 115 -1.18 2.54 6.57
CA CYS A 115 -1.05 1.17 6.13
C CYS A 115 0.39 0.65 6.27
N ILE A 116 0.52 -0.64 6.56
CA ILE A 116 1.69 -1.42 6.19
C ILE A 116 1.41 -2.08 4.83
N LYS A 117 2.37 -1.94 3.91
CA LYS A 117 2.43 -2.59 2.60
C LYS A 117 3.83 -3.15 2.36
N GLY A 118 3.99 -3.96 1.30
CA GLY A 118 5.28 -4.53 0.92
C GLY A 118 5.48 -6.01 1.27
N GLY A 119 4.46 -6.71 1.76
CA GLY A 119 4.47 -8.17 1.92
C GLY A 119 4.78 -8.89 0.60
N GLY A 120 4.33 -8.34 -0.53
CA GLY A 120 4.65 -8.81 -1.88
C GLY A 120 5.96 -8.31 -2.48
N ALA A 121 6.75 -7.51 -1.75
CA ALA A 121 8.00 -6.88 -2.21
C ALA A 121 7.86 -5.90 -3.40
N CYS A 122 6.70 -5.24 -3.51
CA CYS A 122 6.40 -4.24 -4.55
C CYS A 122 6.29 -2.80 -4.01
N LEU A 123 6.65 -2.57 -2.74
CA LEU A 123 6.26 -1.37 -1.98
C LEU A 123 6.63 -0.04 -2.63
N LEU A 124 7.80 0.05 -3.28
CA LEU A 124 8.24 1.31 -3.88
C LEU A 124 7.35 1.68 -5.07
N GLN A 125 7.08 0.73 -5.98
CA GLN A 125 6.21 1.01 -7.13
C GLN A 125 4.75 1.23 -6.70
N GLU A 126 4.29 0.50 -5.67
CA GLU A 126 2.99 0.74 -5.02
C GLU A 126 2.88 2.18 -4.53
N LYS A 127 3.92 2.67 -3.83
CA LYS A 127 3.94 4.03 -3.30
C LYS A 127 4.02 5.08 -4.40
N LEU A 128 4.86 4.88 -5.41
CA LEU A 128 4.98 5.81 -6.54
C LEU A 128 3.65 5.99 -7.28
N VAL A 129 2.88 4.91 -7.48
CA VAL A 129 1.55 4.99 -8.10
C VAL A 129 0.53 5.63 -7.17
N ALA A 130 0.53 5.31 -5.87
CA ALA A 130 -0.37 5.92 -4.89
C ALA A 130 -0.17 7.45 -4.82
N VAL A 131 1.09 7.88 -4.73
CA VAL A 131 1.50 9.29 -4.68
C VAL A 131 1.21 10.04 -5.98
N ALA A 132 1.22 9.34 -7.11
CA ALA A 132 0.83 9.88 -8.40
C ALA A 132 -0.69 10.07 -8.57
N ALA A 133 -1.51 9.53 -7.65
CA ALA A 133 -2.96 9.54 -7.74
C ALA A 133 -3.62 10.62 -6.88
N LYS A 134 -4.69 11.23 -7.41
CA LYS A 134 -5.57 12.15 -6.67
C LYS A 134 -6.32 11.44 -5.55
N LYS A 135 -6.60 10.14 -5.72
CA LYS A 135 -7.25 9.28 -4.73
C LYS A 135 -6.54 7.95 -4.66
N PHE A 136 -6.08 7.58 -3.48
CA PHE A 136 -5.61 6.23 -3.20
C PHE A 136 -6.67 5.48 -2.38
N VAL A 137 -7.09 4.31 -2.85
CA VAL A 137 -8.13 3.48 -2.22
C VAL A 137 -7.57 2.11 -1.90
N VAL A 138 -7.69 1.71 -0.64
CA VAL A 138 -7.28 0.39 -0.18
C VAL A 138 -8.44 -0.60 -0.26
N VAL A 139 -8.14 -1.81 -0.72
CA VAL A 139 -9.07 -2.94 -0.79
C VAL A 139 -8.47 -4.13 -0.06
N ALA A 140 -9.18 -4.65 0.94
CA ALA A 140 -8.66 -5.69 1.82
C ALA A 140 -9.77 -6.62 2.35
N ASP A 141 -9.36 -7.73 2.95
CA ASP A 141 -10.24 -8.56 3.79
C ASP A 141 -10.16 -8.11 5.26
N TYR A 142 -11.18 -8.49 6.06
CA TYR A 142 -11.32 -8.12 7.47
C TYR A 142 -10.09 -8.37 8.35
N ARG A 143 -9.21 -9.30 7.99
CA ARG A 143 -8.01 -9.61 8.81
C ARG A 143 -7.00 -8.47 8.77
N LYS A 144 -7.05 -7.62 7.75
CA LYS A 144 -6.13 -6.49 7.53
C LYS A 144 -6.48 -5.26 8.37
N LEU A 145 -7.69 -5.19 8.93
CA LEU A 145 -8.12 -4.10 9.78
C LEU A 145 -7.58 -4.27 11.21
N SER A 146 -6.85 -3.29 11.73
CA SER A 146 -6.27 -3.30 13.07
C SER A 146 -6.45 -1.97 13.79
N PRO A 147 -6.40 -1.92 15.14
CA PRO A 147 -6.40 -0.66 15.87
C PRO A 147 -5.13 0.16 15.64
N ARG A 148 -3.98 -0.52 15.58
CA ARG A 148 -2.64 0.05 15.37
C ARG A 148 -1.85 -0.80 14.40
N LEU A 149 -0.96 -0.20 13.62
CA LEU A 149 0.04 -0.93 12.83
C LEU A 149 0.98 -1.75 13.74
N CYS A 150 1.57 -2.81 13.20
CA CYS A 150 2.40 -3.77 13.94
C CYS A 150 1.60 -4.63 14.96
N THR A 151 0.26 -4.70 14.83
CA THR A 151 -0.59 -5.50 15.72
C THR A 151 -0.76 -6.92 15.19
N LYS A 152 -1.22 -7.06 13.96
CA LYS A 152 -1.41 -8.33 13.25
C LYS A 152 -0.29 -8.60 12.27
N TRP A 153 0.20 -7.56 11.59
CA TRP A 153 1.35 -7.65 10.69
C TRP A 153 2.59 -7.09 11.37
N LYS A 154 3.45 -7.97 11.89
CA LYS A 154 4.49 -7.56 12.86
C LYS A 154 5.67 -6.80 12.29
N ALA A 155 5.97 -6.95 11.00
CA ALA A 155 7.21 -6.45 10.39
C ALA A 155 6.95 -5.40 9.32
N ILE A 156 7.58 -4.25 9.43
CA ILE A 156 7.54 -3.22 8.39
C ILE A 156 8.52 -3.64 7.29
N PRO A 157 8.07 -3.86 6.04
CA PRO A 157 8.98 -4.10 4.92
C PRO A 157 9.75 -2.83 4.59
N ILE A 158 11.05 -2.93 4.39
CA ILE A 158 11.93 -1.80 4.06
C ILE A 158 12.75 -2.19 2.84
N GLU A 159 12.60 -1.44 1.75
CA GLU A 159 13.38 -1.64 0.54
C GLU A 159 14.73 -0.96 0.67
N VAL A 160 15.80 -1.70 0.45
CA VAL A 160 17.17 -1.26 0.71
C VAL A 160 18.12 -1.60 -0.43
N LEU A 161 19.12 -0.75 -0.62
CA LEU A 161 20.25 -1.05 -1.48
C LEU A 161 21.01 -2.27 -0.90
N PRO A 162 21.29 -3.32 -1.68
CA PRO A 162 21.88 -4.56 -1.15
C PRO A 162 23.16 -4.36 -0.34
N MET A 163 24.07 -3.51 -0.81
CA MET A 163 25.34 -3.26 -0.12
C MET A 163 25.18 -2.58 1.25
N ALA A 164 24.07 -1.89 1.49
CA ALA A 164 23.80 -1.18 2.74
C ALA A 164 23.00 -2.04 3.74
N ALA A 165 22.53 -3.22 3.35
CA ALA A 165 21.65 -4.03 4.18
C ALA A 165 22.21 -4.35 5.58
N PRO A 166 23.50 -4.69 5.78
CA PRO A 166 24.05 -4.91 7.12
C PRO A 166 23.95 -3.67 8.02
N ASP A 167 24.37 -2.51 7.51
CA ASP A 167 24.33 -1.25 8.28
C ASP A 167 22.89 -0.83 8.59
N VAL A 168 21.96 -1.05 7.65
CA VAL A 168 20.54 -0.77 7.88
C VAL A 168 19.95 -1.71 8.94
N VAL A 169 20.28 -3.01 8.93
CA VAL A 169 19.87 -3.95 10.00
C VAL A 169 20.35 -3.48 11.37
N ASP A 170 21.60 -3.08 11.49
CA ASP A 170 22.18 -2.58 12.74
C ASP A 170 21.47 -1.30 13.21
N ARG A 171 21.21 -0.36 12.29
CA ARG A 171 20.50 0.88 12.61
C ARG A 171 19.05 0.62 13.02
N LEU A 172 18.35 -0.28 12.34
CA LEU A 172 16.98 -0.66 12.69
C LEU A 172 16.93 -1.25 14.11
N THR A 173 17.89 -2.10 14.44
CA THR A 173 18.02 -2.66 15.80
C THR A 173 18.21 -1.54 16.83
N ALA A 174 19.07 -0.55 16.55
CA ALA A 174 19.25 0.62 17.43
C ALA A 174 18.00 1.52 17.54
N LEU A 175 17.12 1.52 16.54
CA LEU A 175 15.84 2.24 16.58
C LEU A 175 14.72 1.47 17.28
N GLY A 176 14.99 0.25 17.76
CA GLY A 176 14.04 -0.57 18.51
C GLY A 176 13.34 -1.66 17.69
N ALA A 177 13.81 -1.95 16.47
CA ALA A 177 13.32 -3.10 15.72
C ALA A 177 13.72 -4.41 16.41
N LEU A 178 12.79 -5.36 16.51
CA LEU A 178 12.98 -6.66 17.12
C LEU A 178 13.49 -7.65 16.07
N GLN A 179 14.81 -7.88 16.04
CA GLN A 179 15.46 -8.81 15.10
C GLN A 179 15.10 -8.52 13.62
N PRO A 180 15.43 -7.32 13.09
CA PRO A 180 15.23 -7.04 11.67
C PRO A 180 16.07 -8.01 10.82
N THR A 181 15.46 -8.56 9.77
CA THR A 181 16.12 -9.56 8.91
C THR A 181 15.94 -9.26 7.44
N VAL A 182 16.99 -9.47 6.65
CA VAL A 182 16.88 -9.48 5.18
C VAL A 182 15.94 -10.63 4.77
N ARG A 183 14.91 -10.32 3.98
CA ARG A 183 13.87 -11.25 3.59
C ARG A 183 14.46 -12.36 2.71
N PRO A 184 14.34 -13.64 3.08
CA PRO A 184 14.83 -14.73 2.26
C PRO A 184 13.98 -14.89 1.00
N GLY A 185 14.62 -15.16 -0.14
CA GLY A 185 13.95 -15.47 -1.40
C GLY A 185 13.36 -16.87 -1.46
N THR A 186 13.65 -17.72 -0.47
CA THR A 186 13.20 -19.11 -0.44
C THR A 186 11.71 -19.21 -0.08
N PRO A 187 10.98 -20.20 -0.62
CA PRO A 187 11.46 -21.28 -1.49
C PRO A 187 11.61 -20.91 -2.97
N GLY A 188 11.24 -19.69 -3.40
CA GLY A 188 11.25 -19.30 -4.81
C GLY A 188 12.65 -19.11 -5.43
N LYS A 189 13.62 -18.68 -4.62
CA LYS A 189 15.00 -18.41 -5.04
C LYS A 189 15.97 -18.57 -3.87
N ALA A 190 17.17 -19.09 -4.11
CA ALA A 190 18.24 -19.09 -3.11
C ALA A 190 18.79 -17.66 -2.85
N GLY A 191 19.14 -17.35 -1.60
CA GLY A 191 19.56 -16.02 -1.17
C GLY A 191 18.37 -15.11 -0.86
N GLU A 192 18.51 -13.82 -1.16
CA GLU A 192 17.61 -12.75 -0.75
C GLU A 192 16.49 -12.54 -1.78
N VAL A 193 15.36 -11.98 -1.32
CA VAL A 193 14.35 -11.38 -2.20
C VAL A 193 14.97 -10.21 -2.94
N VAL A 194 14.81 -10.19 -4.26
CA VAL A 194 15.17 -9.06 -5.12
C VAL A 194 13.89 -8.45 -5.66
N THR A 195 13.68 -7.16 -5.43
CA THR A 195 12.49 -6.44 -5.89
C THR A 195 12.53 -6.21 -7.40
N ASP A 196 11.40 -5.78 -7.98
CA ASP A 196 11.34 -5.33 -9.38
C ASP A 196 12.31 -4.15 -9.67
N ASN A 197 12.85 -3.50 -8.63
CA ASN A 197 13.80 -2.39 -8.71
C ASN A 197 15.26 -2.83 -8.51
N GLY A 198 15.52 -4.13 -8.36
CA GLY A 198 16.86 -4.67 -8.11
C GLY A 198 17.37 -4.48 -6.67
N MET A 199 16.48 -4.11 -5.75
CA MET A 199 16.79 -3.86 -4.34
C MET A 199 16.48 -5.09 -3.49
N TRP A 200 16.87 -5.07 -2.21
CA TRP A 200 16.49 -6.09 -1.24
C TRP A 200 15.37 -5.59 -0.32
N ILE A 201 14.72 -6.51 0.39
CA ILE A 201 13.77 -6.17 1.46
C ILE A 201 14.35 -6.60 2.80
N ILE A 202 14.30 -5.72 3.80
CA ILE A 202 14.42 -6.05 5.21
C ILE A 202 13.02 -6.05 5.81
N ASP A 203 12.65 -7.13 6.50
CA ASP A 203 11.48 -7.15 7.36
C ASP A 203 11.91 -6.69 8.76
N ALA A 204 11.37 -5.57 9.23
CA ALA A 204 11.73 -4.95 10.50
C ALA A 204 10.55 -5.02 11.49
N PRO A 205 10.52 -6.00 12.42
CA PRO A 205 9.49 -6.07 13.44
C PRO A 205 9.57 -4.91 14.43
N PHE A 206 8.44 -4.29 14.76
CA PHE A 206 8.35 -3.27 15.80
C PHE A 206 7.19 -3.59 16.75
N PRO A 207 7.22 -3.07 18.00
CA PRO A 207 6.01 -2.99 18.81
C PRO A 207 4.87 -2.24 18.09
N PRO A 208 3.60 -2.44 18.48
CA PRO A 208 2.48 -1.68 17.91
C PRO A 208 2.73 -0.17 17.92
N LEU A 209 2.60 0.46 16.75
CA LEU A 209 2.89 1.88 16.58
C LEU A 209 1.76 2.75 17.14
N LEU A 210 2.11 3.86 17.77
CA LEU A 210 1.16 4.86 18.27
C LEU A 210 0.53 5.61 17.10
N LEU A 211 -0.75 5.93 17.27
CA LEU A 211 -1.49 6.78 16.33
C LEU A 211 -1.11 8.25 16.55
N ASP A 212 -1.18 9.07 15.50
CA ASP A 212 -0.87 10.50 15.58
C ASP A 212 -1.85 11.22 16.53
N LYS A 213 -3.13 10.82 16.55
CA LYS A 213 -4.12 11.32 17.53
C LYS A 213 -3.78 10.97 18.98
N GLU A 214 -3.16 9.81 19.23
CA GLU A 214 -2.77 9.38 20.58
C GLU A 214 -1.60 10.22 21.08
N LEU A 215 -0.61 10.45 20.22
CA LEU A 215 0.51 11.35 20.51
C LEU A 215 0.03 12.78 20.77
N ALA A 216 -0.86 13.30 19.92
CA ALA A 216 -1.44 14.63 20.08
C ALA A 216 -2.21 14.77 21.39
N SER A 217 -3.06 13.80 21.74
CA SER A 217 -3.85 13.80 22.98
C SER A 217 -2.96 13.74 24.23
N ALA A 218 -1.79 13.10 24.13
CA ALA A 218 -0.81 13.01 25.19
C ALA A 218 0.17 14.21 25.23
N GLY A 219 0.05 15.18 24.31
CA GLY A 219 0.96 16.31 24.21
C GLY A 219 2.38 15.94 23.79
N ILE A 220 2.56 14.78 23.15
CA ILE A 220 3.87 14.26 22.74
C ILE A 220 4.21 14.81 21.34
N THR A 221 5.28 15.61 21.26
CA THR A 221 5.76 16.21 20.00
C THR A 221 7.02 15.56 19.44
N THR A 222 7.68 14.71 20.22
CA THR A 222 8.91 14.00 19.85
C THR A 222 8.66 12.84 18.88
N GLY A 223 7.40 12.41 18.72
CA GLY A 223 7.05 11.23 17.94
C GLY A 223 7.30 9.89 18.66
N ARG A 224 7.72 9.91 19.92
CA ARG A 224 7.87 8.73 20.78
C ARG A 224 7.33 8.98 22.18
N ASP A 225 6.68 7.97 22.76
CA ASP A 225 6.28 8.02 24.17
C ASP A 225 7.46 7.81 25.13
N ALA A 226 7.20 7.93 26.44
CA ALA A 226 8.19 7.71 27.48
C ALA A 226 8.73 6.26 27.53
N GLY A 227 7.99 5.30 26.96
CA GLY A 227 8.41 3.90 26.80
C GLY A 227 9.26 3.67 25.55
N GLY A 228 9.48 4.70 24.73
CA GLY A 228 10.20 4.60 23.47
C GLY A 228 9.38 4.05 22.31
N ASN A 229 8.06 3.87 22.49
CA ASN A 229 7.17 3.44 21.40
C ASN A 229 7.01 4.56 20.39
N TRP A 230 7.10 4.19 19.12
CA TRP A 230 7.06 5.12 18.00
C TRP A 230 5.63 5.45 17.57
N GLY A 231 5.41 6.71 17.17
CA GLY A 231 4.32 7.07 16.26
C GLY A 231 4.62 6.66 14.83
N VAL A 232 3.57 6.38 14.05
CA VAL A 232 3.69 5.97 12.64
C VAL A 232 4.50 6.98 11.83
N SER A 233 4.10 8.25 11.85
CA SER A 233 4.73 9.30 11.05
C SER A 233 6.20 9.53 11.46
N ALA A 234 6.46 9.54 12.77
CA ALA A 234 7.80 9.79 13.30
C ALA A 234 8.79 8.65 12.99
N LEU A 235 8.36 7.39 13.07
CA LEU A 235 9.21 6.26 12.68
C LEU A 235 9.50 6.31 11.18
N ALA A 236 8.49 6.52 10.34
CA ALA A 236 8.69 6.57 8.90
C ALA A 236 9.67 7.68 8.49
N ASP A 237 9.53 8.88 9.06
CA ASP A 237 10.44 10.00 8.81
C ASP A 237 11.89 9.71 9.27
N GLU A 238 12.06 9.01 10.39
CA GLU A 238 13.40 8.62 10.86
C GLU A 238 14.02 7.55 9.96
N LEU A 239 13.24 6.56 9.53
CA LEU A 239 13.71 5.51 8.63
C LEU A 239 14.16 6.10 7.28
N LEU A 240 13.38 7.00 6.69
CA LEU A 240 13.69 7.63 5.40
C LEU A 240 14.97 8.50 5.42
N ARG A 241 15.52 8.83 6.59
CA ARG A 241 16.80 9.54 6.72
C ARG A 241 18.02 8.62 6.68
N ILE A 242 17.85 7.31 6.77
CA ILE A 242 18.97 6.35 6.83
C ILE A 242 19.49 6.11 5.41
N PRO A 243 20.76 6.46 5.09
CA PRO A 243 21.34 6.16 3.79
C PRO A 243 21.31 4.66 3.49
N GLY A 244 20.91 4.29 2.28
CA GLY A 244 20.74 2.91 1.86
C GLY A 244 19.31 2.38 1.97
N ILE A 245 18.44 3.02 2.77
CA ILE A 245 16.99 2.82 2.64
C ILE A 245 16.52 3.53 1.38
N VAL A 246 15.85 2.77 0.50
CA VAL A 246 15.23 3.28 -0.72
C VAL A 246 13.82 3.74 -0.41
N GLU A 247 13.04 2.91 0.31
CA GLU A 247 11.67 3.24 0.71
C GLU A 247 11.17 2.31 1.84
N VAL A 248 10.15 2.74 2.57
CA VAL A 248 9.52 1.99 3.67
C VAL A 248 8.08 1.60 3.34
N GLY A 249 7.66 0.44 3.83
CA GLY A 249 6.31 -0.10 3.70
C GLY A 249 5.25 0.63 4.51
N LEU A 250 5.57 1.76 5.16
CA LEU A 250 4.59 2.62 5.83
C LEU A 250 3.99 3.62 4.83
N PHE A 251 2.66 3.61 4.70
CA PHE A 251 1.88 4.56 3.91
C PHE A 251 1.11 5.43 4.91
N TYR A 252 1.51 6.69 5.05
CA TYR A 252 1.12 7.58 6.14
C TYR A 252 1.02 9.05 5.68
N GLY A 253 0.71 9.98 6.60
CA GLY A 253 0.78 11.41 6.32
C GLY A 253 -0.47 11.97 5.65
N LEU A 254 -0.35 12.53 4.45
CA LEU A 254 -1.47 13.16 3.75
C LEU A 254 -2.20 12.16 2.86
N ASP A 255 -3.53 12.27 2.81
CA ASP A 255 -4.31 11.73 1.70
C ASP A 255 -4.35 12.70 0.51
N GLY A 256 -4.94 12.26 -0.61
CA GLY A 256 -4.99 13.05 -1.84
C GLY A 256 -5.84 14.33 -1.73
N ALA A 257 -6.92 14.33 -0.94
CA ALA A 257 -7.76 15.51 -0.74
C ALA A 257 -7.06 16.56 0.13
N GLN A 258 -6.38 16.12 1.19
CA GLN A 258 -5.57 16.96 2.05
C GLN A 258 -4.38 17.55 1.27
N ALA A 259 -3.67 16.74 0.49
CA ALA A 259 -2.56 17.20 -0.33
C ALA A 259 -2.99 18.24 -1.38
N ALA A 260 -4.12 18.04 -2.04
CA ALA A 260 -4.67 19.01 -2.99
C ALA A 260 -4.96 20.36 -2.30
N THR A 261 -5.56 20.33 -1.10
CA THR A 261 -5.88 21.53 -0.32
C THR A 261 -4.63 22.30 0.11
N LEU A 262 -3.55 21.59 0.42
CA LEU A 262 -2.28 22.14 0.89
C LEU A 262 -1.30 22.50 -0.25
N GLY A 263 -1.66 22.27 -1.51
CA GLY A 263 -0.74 22.45 -2.65
C GLY A 263 0.45 21.47 -2.63
N LYS A 264 0.27 20.30 -2.01
CA LYS A 264 1.28 19.25 -1.81
C LYS A 264 1.01 18.00 -2.66
N SER A 265 0.38 18.18 -3.83
CA SER A 265 0.21 17.11 -4.82
C SER A 265 1.52 16.38 -5.08
N GLY A 266 1.49 15.04 -5.08
CA GLY A 266 2.68 14.22 -5.17
C GLY A 266 3.38 13.92 -3.84
N LEU A 267 2.73 14.17 -2.69
CA LEU A 267 3.16 13.68 -1.37
C LEU A 267 2.08 12.85 -0.66
N ALA A 268 0.93 12.62 -1.31
CA ALA A 268 -0.20 11.90 -0.75
C ALA A 268 -0.03 10.39 -0.88
N GLN A 269 0.34 9.71 0.19
CA GLN A 269 0.50 8.25 0.21
C GLN A 269 -0.54 7.56 1.11
N LYS A 270 -1.31 8.31 1.92
CA LYS A 270 -2.39 7.75 2.73
C LYS A 270 -3.65 7.52 1.90
N PRO A 271 -4.36 6.40 2.07
CA PRO A 271 -5.63 6.20 1.39
C PRO A 271 -6.70 7.18 1.86
N VAL A 272 -7.54 7.64 0.91
CA VAL A 272 -8.77 8.40 1.22
C VAL A 272 -9.88 7.50 1.76
N ALA A 273 -9.80 6.19 1.44
CA ALA A 273 -10.76 5.19 1.89
C ALA A 273 -10.13 3.79 1.90
N ALA A 274 -10.59 2.94 2.81
CA ALA A 274 -10.28 1.52 2.85
C ALA A 274 -11.57 0.69 2.94
N TYR A 275 -11.66 -0.34 2.09
CA TYR A 275 -12.79 -1.26 2.03
C TYR A 275 -12.35 -2.64 2.54
N PHE A 276 -13.08 -3.15 3.53
CA PHE A 276 -12.83 -4.45 4.15
C PHE A 276 -14.01 -5.38 3.91
N GLY A 277 -13.79 -6.46 3.19
CA GLY A 277 -14.77 -7.53 3.08
C GLY A 277 -14.82 -8.31 4.38
N MET A 278 -16.01 -8.48 4.93
CA MET A 278 -16.25 -9.11 6.23
C MET A 278 -16.61 -10.59 6.08
N GLU A 279 -16.48 -11.35 7.18
CA GLU A 279 -16.79 -12.79 7.18
C GLU A 279 -18.25 -13.08 6.82
N ASP A 280 -19.16 -12.18 7.18
CA ASP A 280 -20.60 -12.28 6.92
C ASP A 280 -21.00 -11.86 5.48
N GLY A 281 -20.01 -11.52 4.63
CA GLY A 281 -20.22 -11.05 3.26
C GLY A 281 -20.55 -9.56 3.14
N SER A 282 -20.65 -8.82 4.25
CA SER A 282 -20.76 -7.37 4.24
C SER A 282 -19.43 -6.70 3.87
N VAL A 283 -19.47 -5.39 3.60
CA VAL A 283 -18.26 -4.60 3.36
C VAL A 283 -18.24 -3.44 4.35
N GLN A 284 -17.26 -3.45 5.25
CA GLN A 284 -16.98 -2.33 6.12
C GLN A 284 -16.13 -1.31 5.37
N THR A 285 -16.49 -0.03 5.45
CA THR A 285 -15.74 1.06 4.82
C THR A 285 -15.18 1.97 5.91
N LYS A 286 -13.92 2.36 5.77
CA LYS A 286 -13.29 3.43 6.53
C LYS A 286 -12.93 4.58 5.59
N VAL A 287 -13.19 5.80 6.02
CA VAL A 287 -12.83 7.04 5.32
C VAL A 287 -12.15 7.97 6.32
N VAL A 288 -11.28 8.85 5.85
CA VAL A 288 -10.74 9.93 6.69
C VAL A 288 -11.88 10.92 6.93
N GLU A 289 -12.19 11.20 8.21
CA GLU A 289 -13.16 12.24 8.61
C GLU A 289 -12.65 13.66 8.35
#